data_AF-A0A543GCX1-F1
#
_entry.id   AF-A0A543GCX1-F1
#
_cell.length_a   1.000
_cell.length_b   1.000
_cell.length_c   1.000
_cell.angle_alpha   90.00
_cell.angle_beta   90.00
_cell.angle_gamma   90.00
#
_symmetry.space_group_name_H-M   'P 1'
#
loop_
_entity.id
_entity.type
_entity.pdbx_description
1 polymer ?
#
loop_
_entity_poly.entity_id
_entity_poly.type
_entity_poly.pdbx_seq_one_letter_code
_entity_poly.pdbx_strand_id
1 'polypeptide(L)' 'MARVTRALMTEWNPVLASEAELRSLMGVPSREVSSALEYTFDSGFGGERWRFGIRSGVVVSVEWDALE' A
#
# COMPACT_ATOMS: atom_id res chain seq x y z
N MET A 1 14.35 5.88 5.28
CA MET A 1 13.11 5.17 4.91
C MET A 1 12.52 5.87 3.69
N ALA A 2 12.29 5.15 2.59
CA ALA A 2 11.74 5.74 1.37
C ALA A 2 10.29 6.18 1.63
N ARG A 3 9.99 7.46 1.36
CA ARG A 3 8.63 7.99 1.46
C ARG A 3 7.89 7.60 0.18
N VAL A 4 7.11 6.54 0.23
CA VAL A 4 6.20 6.17 -0.86
C VAL A 4 5.06 7.19 -0.81
N THR A 5 5.01 8.08 -1.81
CA THR A 5 3.98 9.12 -1.89
C THR A 5 2.86 8.71 -2.83
N ARG A 6 1.68 9.33 -2.69
CA ARG A 6 0.57 9.18 -3.63
C ARG A 6 0.93 9.33 -5.10
N ALA A 7 1.84 10.25 -5.44
CA ALA A 7 2.29 10.46 -6.81
C ALA A 7 3.02 9.22 -7.36
N LEU A 8 3.90 8.62 -6.56
CA LEU A 8 4.65 7.42 -6.94
C LEU A 8 3.71 6.22 -7.18
N MET A 9 2.71 6.04 -6.31
CA MET A 9 1.75 4.92 -6.43
C MET A 9 0.80 5.08 -7.62
N THR A 10 0.45 6.31 -7.96
CA THR A 10 -0.36 6.59 -9.14
C THR A 10 0.41 6.31 -10.43
N GLU A 11 1.72 6.60 -10.45
CA GLU A 11 2.58 6.36 -11.61
C GLU A 11 2.94 4.87 -11.78
N TRP A 12 3.22 4.17 -10.68
CA TRP A 12 3.56 2.74 -10.74
C TRP A 12 2.37 1.85 -11.10
N ASN A 13 1.16 2.17 -10.64
CA ASN A 13 -0.05 1.37 -10.78
C ASN A 13 0.16 -0.10 -10.32
N PRO A 14 0.08 -0.39 -9.01
CA PRO A 14 0.41 -1.69 -8.41
C PRO A 14 -0.47 -2.87 -8.86
N VAL A 15 -1.51 -2.64 -9.66
CA VAL A 15 -2.42 -3.69 -10.08
C VAL A 15 -1.66 -4.72 -10.92
N LEU A 16 -1.85 -6.01 -10.62
CA LEU A 16 -1.06 -7.15 -11.13
C LEU A 16 0.34 -7.31 -10.54
N ALA A 17 0.82 -6.40 -9.70
CA ALA A 17 2.05 -6.63 -8.95
C ALA A 17 1.88 -7.81 -7.98
N SER A 18 2.97 -8.53 -7.73
CA SER A 18 2.96 -9.61 -6.74
C SER A 18 2.97 -9.05 -5.32
N GLU A 19 2.37 -9.78 -4.38
CA GLU A 19 2.43 -9.44 -2.96
C GLU A 19 3.88 -9.34 -2.46
N ALA A 20 4.76 -10.22 -2.95
CA ALA A 20 6.18 -10.21 -2.60
C ALA A 20 6.88 -8.93 -3.06
N GLU A 21 6.60 -8.48 -4.28
CA GLU A 21 7.13 -7.21 -4.82
C GLU A 21 6.63 -6.01 -4.01
N LEU A 22 5.33 -5.99 -3.68
CA LEU A 22 4.74 -4.95 -2.85
C LEU A 22 5.41 -4.87 -1.47
N ARG A 23 5.62 -6.02 -0.81
CA ARG A 23 6.34 -6.10 0.47
C ARG A 23 7.81 -5.70 0.34
N SER A 24 8.46 -6.03 -0.77
CA SER A 24 9.86 -5.62 -1.00
C SER A 24 9.98 -4.11 -1.20
N LEU A 25 9.02 -3.49 -1.87
CA LEU A 25 9.02 -2.06 -2.15
C LEU A 25 8.63 -1.24 -0.92
N MET A 26 7.54 -1.64 -0.26
CA MET A 26 6.91 -0.85 0.80
C MET A 26 7.30 -1.28 2.21
N GLY A 27 7.92 -2.46 2.33
CA GLY A 27 8.28 -3.05 3.61
C GLY A 27 7.10 -3.74 4.29
N VAL A 28 7.14 -3.72 5.63
CA VAL A 28 6.17 -4.40 6.47
C VAL A 28 4.85 -3.61 6.50
N PRO A 29 3.70 -4.25 6.22
CA PRO A 29 2.41 -3.59 6.31
C PRO A 29 2.09 -3.22 7.76
N SER A 30 1.37 -2.11 7.95
CA SER A 30 0.86 -1.70 9.27
C SER A 30 -0.21 -2.67 9.77
N ARG A 31 -0.99 -3.25 8.85
CA ARG A 31 -1.97 -4.29 9.14
C ARG A 31 -2.09 -5.26 7.98
N GLU A 32 -2.26 -6.53 8.31
CA GLU A 32 -2.41 -7.63 7.36
C GLU A 32 -3.67 -8.41 7.67
N VAL A 33 -4.49 -8.63 6.64
CA VAL A 33 -5.68 -9.49 6.68
C VAL A 33 -5.62 -10.45 5.50
N SER A 34 -6.34 -11.56 5.54
CA SER A 34 -6.20 -12.68 4.58
C SER A 34 -6.36 -12.31 3.10
N SER A 35 -6.94 -11.16 2.78
CA SER A 35 -7.16 -10.68 1.42
C SER A 35 -6.66 -9.26 1.17
N ALA A 36 -5.94 -8.65 2.11
CA ALA A 36 -5.44 -7.29 1.92
C ALA A 36 -4.24 -6.94 2.81
N LEU A 37 -3.38 -6.07 2.27
CA LEU A 37 -2.30 -5.43 3.01
C LEU A 37 -2.62 -3.94 3.19
N GLU A 38 -2.47 -3.43 4.40
CA GLU A 38 -2.68 -2.02 4.73
C GLU A 38 -1.37 -1.36 5.18
N TYR A 39 -1.08 -0.20 4.62
CA TYR A 39 0.08 0.61 4.93
C TYR A 39 -0.36 1.99 5.35
N THR A 40 0.01 2.39 6.55
CA THR A 40 -0.29 3.72 7.11
C THR A 40 1.00 4.50 7.25
N PHE A 41 1.04 5.68 6.64
CA PHE A 41 2.15 6.62 6.73
C PHE A 41 1.66 7.86 7.47
N ASP A 42 2.09 8.02 8.72
CA ASP A 42 1.78 9.19 9.54
C ASP A 42 2.99 10.14 9.57
N SER A 43 2.75 11.43 9.28
CA SER A 43 3.77 12.46 9.30
C SER A 43 3.63 13.47 10.46
N GLY A 44 2.69 13.25 11.38
CA GLY A 44 2.41 14.11 12.53
C GLY A 44 1.54 15.34 12.24
N PHE A 45 1.30 15.65 10.96
CA PHE A 45 0.41 16.73 10.49
C PHE A 45 -0.72 16.21 9.59
N GLY A 46 -0.98 14.91 9.65
CA GLY A 46 -1.85 14.17 8.75
C GLY A 46 -1.16 12.91 8.24
N GLY A 47 -1.96 11.91 7.91
CA GLY A 47 -1.49 10.61 7.44
C GLY A 47 -2.14 10.19 6.12
N GLU A 48 -1.58 9.15 5.52
CA GLU A 48 -2.20 8.47 4.40
C GLU A 48 -2.27 6.97 4.67
N ARG A 49 -3.39 6.36 4.29
CA ARG A 49 -3.58 4.92 4.33
C ARG A 49 -3.72 4.40 2.92
N TRP A 50 -2.97 3.34 2.63
CA TRP A 50 -3.07 2.57 1.41
C TRP A 50 -3.55 1.16 1.74
N ARG A 51 -4.55 0.67 1.02
CA ARG A 51 -5.03 -0.71 1.13
C ARG A 51 -4.90 -1.41 -0.22
N PHE A 52 -4.22 -2.55 -0.24
CA PHE A 52 -4.00 -3.37 -1.43
C PHE A 52 -4.80 -4.64 -1.27
N GLY A 53 -5.83 -4.83 -2.10
CA GLY A 53 -6.55 -6.09 -2.16
C GLY A 53 -5.69 -7.14 -2.84
N ILE A 54 -5.46 -8.26 -2.16
CA ILE A 54 -4.64 -9.38 -2.65
C ILE A 54 -5.54 -10.58 -2.93
N ARG A 55 -5.40 -11.15 -4.13
CA ARG A 55 -6.03 -12.42 -4.50
C ARG A 55 -4.98 -13.32 -5.14
N SER A 56 -4.82 -14.53 -4.58
CA SER A 56 -3.83 -15.51 -5.07
C SER A 56 -2.40 -14.94 -5.16
N GLY A 57 -2.01 -14.09 -4.19
CA GLY A 57 -0.67 -13.48 -4.12
C GLY A 57 -0.44 -12.32 -5.10
N VAL A 58 -1.49 -11.81 -5.74
CA VAL A 58 -1.44 -10.70 -6.71
C VAL A 58 -2.35 -9.56 -6.27
N VAL A 59 -1.90 -8.33 -6.45
CA VAL A 59 -2.70 -7.12 -6.19
C VAL A 59 -3.80 -6.99 -7.24
N VAL A 60 -5.06 -6.93 -6.79
CA VAL A 60 -6.25 -6.80 -7.64
C VAL A 60 -7.01 -5.48 -7.43
N SER A 61 -6.77 -4.80 -6.31
CA SER A 61 -7.33 -3.48 -6.03
C SER A 61 -6.38 -2.64 -5.19
N VAL A 62 -6.48 -1.32 -5.33
CA VAL A 62 -5.72 -0.34 -4.56
C VAL A 62 -6.69 0.75 -4.12
N GLU A 63 -6.78 0.97 -2.82
CA GLU A 63 -7.57 2.03 -2.20
C GLU A 63 -6.65 2.98 -1.42
N TRP A 64 -7.00 4.25 -1.40
CA TRP A 64 -6.26 5.29 -0.70
C TRP A 64 -7.22 6.18 0.09
N ASP A 65 -6.85 6.44 1.35
CA ASP A 65 -7.56 7.33 2.26
C ASP A 65 -6.59 8.35 2.85
N ALA A 66 -6.98 9.62 2.88
CA ALA A 66 -6.35 10.60 3.73
C ALA A 66 -6.79 10.38 5.18
N LEU A 67 -5.85 10.48 6.13
CA LEU A 67 -6.11 10.44 7.56
C LEU A 67 -5.96 11.88 8.09
N GLU A 68 -7.06 12.41 8.65
CA GLU A 68 -7.10 13.72 9.32
C GLU A 68 -6.50 13.68 10.73
#